data_AF-A0A0G1NVM4-F1
#
_entry.id   AF-A0A0G1NVM4-F1
#
_cell.length_a   1.000
_cell.length_b   1.000
_cell.length_c   1.000
_cell.angle_alpha   90.00
_cell.angle_beta   90.00
_cell.angle_gamma   90.00
#
_symmetry.space_group_name_H-M   'P 1'
#
loop_
_entity.id
_entity.type
_entity.pdbx_description
1 polymer ?
#
loop_
_entity_poly.entity_id
_entity_poly.type
_entity_poly.pdbx_seq_one_letter_code
_entity_poly.pdbx_strand_id
1 'polypeptide(L)'
;MKREMRKLIFFLKNFFLPTWFNGNLPYSLRPKALAVVVVLAILIKSVSFVSWLVISDLPFFADISSGLVVYLSNEERQSAGLEPLKENPVLDQAAKDKALDMLAKNYFSHNSPEGVSPWYWFNKNNYAYKFAGENLAVDFFESKDVVDAWMGSPTHKFNILNNNYQEVGVAVVKGSFQGRETTLIVQLFGTPKTKISQAPAQSGAEVPALISSPAVSLKPSLLPSLTPAASSLPSVSPVVAGEETVLPTPAQASPTPSLEPVFAGLVSDSQLPKNPVLTEKIIELASNPSPVLFGLVGYLALSLLLGIFTKIYTPYPKVLYGAVSAMALIVLINYLPGVETVFNLTARII
;
A
#
# COMPACT_ATOMS: atom_id res chain seq x y z
N MET A 1 7.91 6.70 42.79
CA MET A 1 8.31 5.88 41.61
C MET A 1 9.23 4.68 41.94
N LYS A 2 10.33 4.84 42.68
CA LYS A 2 11.33 3.76 42.90
C LYS A 2 10.85 2.53 43.71
N ARG A 3 9.78 2.62 44.52
CA ARG A 3 9.29 1.48 45.34
C ARG A 3 8.40 0.53 44.52
N GLU A 4 7.46 1.08 43.77
CA GLU A 4 6.54 0.29 42.94
C GLU A 4 7.26 -0.37 41.77
N MET A 5 8.24 0.32 41.17
CA MET A 5 9.11 -0.27 40.14
C MET A 5 9.94 -1.45 40.67
N ARG A 6 10.44 -1.38 41.91
CA ARG A 6 11.17 -2.49 42.55
C ARG A 6 10.25 -3.69 42.85
N LYS A 7 9.02 -3.43 43.29
CA LYS A 7 8.02 -4.50 43.48
C LYS A 7 7.65 -5.16 42.15
N LEU A 8 7.47 -4.38 41.10
CA LEU A 8 7.19 -4.88 39.76
C LEU A 8 8.36 -5.73 39.25
N ILE A 9 9.60 -5.25 39.32
CA ILE A 9 10.79 -6.01 38.92
C ILE A 9 10.92 -7.30 39.74
N PHE A 10 10.69 -7.24 41.05
CA PHE A 10 10.70 -8.42 41.91
C PHE A 10 9.61 -9.42 41.52
N PHE A 11 8.39 -8.94 41.26
CA PHE A 11 7.29 -9.77 40.79
C PHE A 11 7.63 -10.42 39.45
N LEU A 12 8.02 -9.63 38.44
CA LEU A 12 8.42 -10.13 37.11
C LEU A 12 9.54 -11.16 37.24
N LYS A 13 10.58 -10.88 38.02
CA LYS A 13 11.70 -11.81 38.23
C LYS A 13 11.22 -13.16 38.79
N ASN A 14 10.37 -13.18 39.81
CA ASN A 14 9.86 -14.41 40.40
C ASN A 14 8.74 -15.07 39.56
N PHE A 15 8.10 -14.31 38.69
CA PHE A 15 7.09 -14.82 37.77
C PHE A 15 7.75 -15.57 36.61
N PHE A 16 8.82 -15.01 36.06
CA PHE A 16 9.49 -15.47 34.85
C PHE A 16 10.68 -16.40 35.10
N LEU A 17 11.43 -16.17 36.17
CA LEU A 17 12.66 -16.90 36.46
C LEU A 17 12.50 -17.81 37.68
N PRO A 18 13.15 -18.98 37.69
CA PRO A 18 13.29 -19.78 38.91
C PRO A 18 14.16 -19.00 39.91
N THR A 19 13.62 -18.78 41.10
CA THR A 19 14.33 -18.11 42.18
C THR A 19 14.11 -18.87 43.47
N TRP A 20 15.00 -18.67 44.44
CA TRP A 20 14.81 -19.26 45.75
C TRP A 20 13.50 -18.79 46.43
N PHE A 21 13.04 -17.57 46.13
CA PHE A 21 11.78 -17.02 46.65
C PHE A 21 10.51 -17.70 46.11
N ASN A 22 10.55 -18.30 44.91
CA ASN A 22 9.41 -18.98 44.32
C ASN A 22 9.48 -20.52 44.45
N GLY A 23 10.43 -21.03 45.25
CA GLY A 23 10.68 -22.46 45.42
C GLY A 23 11.43 -23.10 44.25
N ASN A 24 12.16 -22.30 43.48
CA ASN A 24 12.77 -22.63 42.19
C ASN A 24 11.75 -23.10 41.14
N LEU A 25 10.50 -22.63 41.26
CA LEU A 25 9.45 -22.87 40.29
C LEU A 25 8.81 -21.52 39.91
N PRO A 26 9.06 -21.01 38.68
CA PRO A 26 8.45 -19.80 38.17
C PRO A 26 6.94 -19.81 38.37
N TYR A 27 6.35 -18.68 38.77
CA TYR A 27 4.90 -18.60 38.94
C TYR A 27 4.14 -18.82 37.63
N SER A 28 4.75 -18.51 36.48
CA SER A 28 4.18 -18.77 35.15
C SER A 28 3.97 -20.26 34.84
N LEU A 29 4.76 -21.15 35.43
CA LEU A 29 4.66 -22.61 35.24
C LEU A 29 3.72 -23.29 36.23
N ARG A 30 3.06 -22.54 37.12
CA ARG A 30 2.09 -23.10 38.07
C ARG A 30 0.78 -23.43 37.34
N PRO A 31 0.01 -24.44 37.79
CA PRO A 31 -1.21 -24.89 37.11
C PRO A 31 -2.22 -23.77 36.82
N LYS A 32 -2.41 -22.84 37.77
CA LYS A 32 -3.30 -21.69 37.60
C LYS A 32 -2.82 -20.72 36.52
N ALA A 33 -1.50 -20.48 36.44
CA ALA A 33 -0.93 -19.59 35.44
C ALA A 33 -0.95 -20.23 34.04
N LEU A 34 -0.66 -21.53 33.94
CA LEU A 34 -0.78 -22.27 32.69
C LEU A 34 -2.22 -22.25 32.14
N ALA A 35 -3.23 -22.42 33.00
CA ALA A 35 -4.62 -22.31 32.59
C ALA A 35 -4.95 -20.92 32.01
N VAL A 36 -4.45 -19.85 32.65
CA VAL A 36 -4.62 -18.48 32.14
C VAL A 36 -3.93 -18.29 30.78
N VAL A 37 -2.72 -18.83 30.61
CA VAL A 37 -1.98 -18.76 29.34
C VAL A 37 -2.72 -19.49 28.21
N VAL A 38 -3.28 -20.67 28.48
CA VAL A 38 -4.08 -21.43 27.51
C VAL A 38 -5.36 -20.68 27.13
N VAL A 39 -6.08 -20.12 28.12
CA VAL A 39 -7.28 -19.31 27.86
C VAL A 39 -6.94 -18.07 27.02
N LEU A 40 -5.85 -17.38 27.33
CA LEU A 40 -5.38 -16.25 26.53
C LEU A 40 -5.02 -16.65 25.10
N ALA A 41 -4.34 -17.79 24.91
CA ALA A 41 -4.03 -18.31 23.57
C ALA A 41 -5.30 -18.62 22.76
N ILE A 42 -6.31 -19.23 23.38
CA ILE A 42 -7.62 -19.51 22.76
C ILE A 42 -8.34 -18.21 22.41
N LEU A 43 -8.36 -17.23 23.33
CA LEU A 43 -8.99 -15.93 23.08
C LEU A 43 -8.31 -15.18 21.93
N ILE A 44 -6.97 -15.15 21.90
CA ILE A 44 -6.21 -14.55 20.79
C ILE A 44 -6.56 -15.24 19.47
N LYS A 45 -6.60 -16.58 19.43
CA LYS A 45 -6.98 -17.31 18.21
C LYS A 45 -8.44 -17.10 17.81
N SER A 46 -9.34 -16.97 18.78
CA SER A 46 -10.77 -16.69 18.55
C SER A 46 -10.96 -15.28 17.97
N VAL A 47 -10.22 -14.30 18.48
CA VAL A 47 -10.20 -12.94 17.91
C VAL A 47 -9.67 -12.98 16.49
N SER A 48 -8.58 -13.68 16.19
CA SER A 48 -8.09 -13.80 14.81
C SER A 48 -9.06 -14.54 13.89
N PHE A 49 -9.80 -15.53 14.39
CA PHE A 49 -10.84 -16.23 13.63
C PHE A 49 -12.05 -15.33 13.35
N VAL A 50 -12.50 -14.56 14.35
CA VAL A 50 -13.58 -13.57 14.18
C VAL A 50 -13.12 -12.40 13.30
N SER A 51 -11.90 -11.94 13.47
CA SER A 51 -11.27 -10.96 12.58
C SER A 51 -11.22 -11.50 11.16
N TRP A 52 -10.81 -12.74 10.91
CA TRP A 52 -10.91 -13.34 9.59
C TRP A 52 -12.36 -13.33 9.07
N LEU A 53 -13.33 -13.84 9.83
CA LEU A 53 -14.76 -13.87 9.44
C LEU A 53 -15.36 -12.50 9.12
N VAL A 54 -14.96 -11.46 9.87
CA VAL A 54 -15.49 -10.11 9.71
C VAL A 54 -14.72 -9.39 8.61
N ILE A 55 -13.38 -9.47 8.61
CA ILE A 55 -12.47 -8.72 7.74
C ILE A 55 -12.44 -9.27 6.31
N SER A 56 -12.59 -10.58 6.09
CA SER A 56 -12.58 -11.17 4.74
C SER A 56 -13.69 -10.64 3.83
N ASP A 57 -14.79 -10.15 4.42
CA ASP A 57 -15.91 -9.56 3.69
C ASP A 57 -16.01 -8.03 3.87
N LEU A 58 -15.04 -7.38 4.53
CA LEU A 58 -15.06 -5.92 4.63
C LEU A 58 -14.63 -5.31 3.28
N PRO A 59 -15.47 -4.44 2.67
CA PRO A 59 -15.15 -3.75 1.42
C PRO A 59 -13.97 -2.75 1.53
N PHE A 60 -13.29 -2.74 2.68
CA PHE A 60 -12.10 -1.92 2.95
C PHE A 60 -10.80 -2.61 2.48
N PHE A 61 -10.77 -3.94 2.36
CA PHE A 61 -9.59 -4.70 1.91
C PHE A 61 -9.67 -5.15 0.44
N ALA A 62 -10.86 -5.09 -0.16
CA ALA A 62 -11.10 -5.40 -1.57
C ALA A 62 -11.12 -4.16 -2.49
N ASP A 63 -10.66 -3.00 -2.00
CA ASP A 63 -10.63 -1.77 -2.80
C ASP A 63 -9.18 -1.37 -3.08
N ILE A 64 -8.82 -1.34 -4.36
CA ILE A 64 -7.51 -0.83 -4.78
C ILE A 64 -7.49 0.67 -4.45
N SER A 65 -6.62 1.07 -3.54
CA SER A 65 -6.40 2.47 -3.19
C SER A 65 -5.23 3.04 -3.98
N SER A 66 -5.44 4.18 -4.66
CA SER A 66 -4.35 4.92 -5.32
C SER A 66 -3.19 5.21 -4.38
N GLY A 67 -3.48 5.66 -3.15
CA GLY A 67 -2.46 5.98 -2.16
C GLY A 67 -1.68 4.75 -1.69
N LEU A 68 -2.33 3.59 -1.57
CA LEU A 68 -1.65 2.34 -1.23
C LEU A 68 -0.75 1.84 -2.37
N VAL A 69 -1.19 1.98 -3.63
CA VAL A 69 -0.36 1.68 -4.80
C VAL A 69 0.90 2.57 -4.83
N VAL A 70 0.76 3.87 -4.52
CA VAL A 70 1.92 4.78 -4.41
C VAL A 70 2.84 4.38 -3.26
N TYR A 71 2.28 4.10 -2.08
CA TYR A 71 3.04 3.67 -0.91
C TYR A 71 3.89 2.43 -1.21
N LEU A 72 3.26 1.37 -1.74
CA LEU A 72 3.95 0.14 -2.10
C LEU A 72 4.99 0.33 -3.21
N SER A 73 4.69 1.17 -4.22
CA SER A 73 5.68 1.53 -5.24
C SER A 73 6.90 2.24 -4.64
N ASN A 74 6.70 3.06 -3.61
CA ASN A 74 7.77 3.75 -2.90
C ASN A 74 8.58 2.81 -1.98
N GLU A 75 7.96 1.80 -1.38
CA GLU A 75 8.68 0.75 -0.63
C GLU A 75 9.65 -0.02 -1.55
N GLU A 76 9.22 -0.35 -2.78
CA GLU A 76 10.08 -0.98 -3.80
C GLU A 76 11.25 -0.08 -4.20
N ARG A 77 11.00 1.23 -4.37
CA ARG A 77 12.04 2.22 -4.66
C ARG A 77 13.04 2.36 -3.52
N GLN A 78 12.57 2.44 -2.28
CA GLN A 78 13.43 2.54 -1.10
C GLN A 78 14.28 1.27 -0.93
N SER A 79 13.69 0.10 -1.17
CA SER A 79 14.40 -1.18 -1.17
C SER A 79 15.52 -1.24 -2.23
N ALA A 80 15.35 -0.52 -3.33
CA ALA A 80 16.36 -0.34 -4.38
C ALA A 80 17.33 0.84 -4.13
N GLY A 81 17.23 1.53 -2.97
CA GLY A 81 18.08 2.67 -2.63
C GLY A 81 17.75 3.96 -3.39
N LEU A 82 16.53 4.10 -3.90
CA LEU A 82 16.04 5.28 -4.60
C LEU A 82 15.17 6.14 -3.68
N GLU A 83 15.13 7.44 -3.97
CA GLU A 83 14.24 8.37 -3.29
C GLU A 83 12.76 8.05 -3.61
N PRO A 84 11.87 8.16 -2.60
CA PRO A 84 10.43 8.00 -2.83
C PRO A 84 9.90 9.13 -3.74
N LEU A 85 8.96 8.79 -4.60
CA LEU A 85 8.25 9.74 -5.45
C LEU A 85 7.22 10.51 -4.63
N LYS A 86 7.07 11.79 -4.96
CA LYS A 86 6.07 12.66 -4.37
C LYS A 86 4.75 12.56 -5.12
N GLU A 87 3.65 12.32 -4.41
CA GLU A 87 2.31 12.38 -5.01
C GLU A 87 2.01 13.77 -5.58
N ASN A 88 1.49 13.80 -6.80
CA ASN A 88 1.09 15.03 -7.49
C ASN A 88 -0.37 14.94 -7.98
N PRO A 89 -1.28 15.77 -7.42
CA PRO A 89 -2.70 15.77 -7.79
C PRO A 89 -2.99 16.03 -9.27
N VAL A 90 -2.10 16.72 -9.98
CA VAL A 90 -2.22 16.96 -11.42
C VAL A 90 -1.98 15.66 -12.19
N LEU A 91 -1.04 14.83 -11.74
CA LEU A 91 -0.80 13.52 -12.32
C LEU A 91 -1.93 12.53 -11.97
N ASP A 92 -2.52 12.63 -10.77
CA ASP A 92 -3.71 11.83 -10.40
C ASP A 92 -4.88 12.12 -11.34
N GLN A 93 -5.14 13.40 -11.63
CA GLN A 93 -6.19 13.80 -12.55
C GLN A 93 -5.88 13.34 -13.99
N ALA A 94 -4.62 13.45 -14.44
CA ALA A 94 -4.20 12.94 -15.73
C ALA A 94 -4.37 11.42 -15.85
N ALA A 95 -4.03 10.67 -14.81
CA ALA A 95 -4.21 9.22 -14.74
C ALA A 95 -5.71 8.85 -14.79
N LYS A 96 -6.56 9.61 -14.07
CA LYS A 96 -8.01 9.43 -14.06
C LYS A 96 -8.62 9.69 -15.44
N ASP A 97 -8.22 10.78 -16.10
CA ASP A 97 -8.70 11.10 -17.44
C ASP A 97 -8.34 10.01 -18.46
N LYS A 98 -7.11 9.48 -18.38
CA LYS A 98 -6.67 8.33 -19.20
C LYS A 98 -7.51 7.08 -18.93
N ALA A 99 -7.75 6.75 -17.66
CA ALA A 99 -8.57 5.59 -17.28
C ALA A 99 -10.01 5.71 -17.79
N LEU A 100 -10.61 6.90 -17.66
CA LEU A 100 -11.96 7.18 -18.16
C LEU A 100 -12.04 7.09 -19.69
N ASP A 101 -11.01 7.55 -20.41
CA ASP A 101 -10.94 7.39 -21.87
C ASP A 101 -10.85 5.92 -22.28
N MET A 102 -10.04 5.12 -21.57
CA MET A 102 -9.96 3.66 -21.77
C MET A 102 -11.30 2.96 -21.57
N LEU A 103 -12.04 3.30 -20.51
CA LEU A 103 -13.40 2.76 -20.29
C LEU A 103 -14.37 3.24 -21.36
N ALA A 104 -14.41 4.55 -21.64
CA ALA A 104 -15.39 5.14 -22.56
C ALA A 104 -15.25 4.62 -24.00
N LYS A 105 -14.03 4.32 -24.43
CA LYS A 105 -13.72 3.78 -25.76
C LYS A 105 -13.45 2.29 -25.77
N ASN A 106 -13.64 1.63 -24.62
CA ASN A 106 -13.51 0.19 -24.46
C ASN A 106 -12.17 -0.38 -24.97
N TYR A 107 -11.05 0.22 -24.56
CA TYR A 107 -9.70 -0.24 -24.90
C TYR A 107 -8.76 -0.29 -23.69
N PHE A 108 -7.73 -1.12 -23.76
CA PHE A 108 -6.65 -1.18 -22.77
C PHE A 108 -5.30 -1.16 -23.49
N SER A 109 -4.71 0.04 -23.58
CA SER A 109 -3.43 0.29 -24.27
C SER A 109 -2.85 1.65 -23.88
N HIS A 110 -1.52 1.79 -23.97
CA HIS A 110 -0.84 3.08 -23.82
C HIS A 110 -1.36 4.13 -24.81
N ASN A 111 -1.53 3.74 -26.08
CA ASN A 111 -2.07 4.60 -27.12
C ASN A 111 -3.57 4.33 -27.33
N SER A 112 -4.36 5.38 -27.50
CA SER A 112 -5.78 5.21 -27.83
C SER A 112 -5.96 4.66 -29.24
N PRO A 113 -7.14 4.08 -29.57
CA PRO A 113 -7.48 3.65 -30.93
C PRO A 113 -7.40 4.79 -31.96
N GLU A 114 -7.57 6.04 -31.52
CA GLU A 114 -7.42 7.24 -32.35
C GLU A 114 -5.97 7.76 -32.44
N GLY A 115 -5.01 7.01 -31.89
CA GLY A 115 -3.59 7.35 -31.93
C GLY A 115 -3.15 8.36 -30.86
N VAL A 116 -3.99 8.67 -29.87
CA VAL A 116 -3.62 9.58 -28.77
C VAL A 116 -2.59 8.91 -27.87
N SER A 117 -1.40 9.51 -27.74
CA SER A 117 -0.33 9.01 -26.88
C SER A 117 -0.60 9.28 -25.39
N PRO A 118 0.00 8.53 -24.45
CA PRO A 118 -0.22 8.76 -23.01
C PRO A 118 0.22 10.16 -22.56
N TRP A 119 1.18 10.75 -23.28
CA TRP A 119 1.70 12.10 -23.05
C TRP A 119 0.68 13.22 -23.26
N TYR A 120 -0.40 12.94 -23.99
CA TYR A 120 -1.51 13.87 -24.15
C TYR A 120 -2.13 14.25 -22.81
N TRP A 121 -2.29 13.29 -21.88
CA TRP A 121 -2.97 13.50 -20.60
C TRP A 121 -2.20 14.41 -19.66
N PHE A 122 -0.86 14.35 -19.70
CA PHE A 122 0.01 15.30 -19.01
C PHE A 122 -0.22 16.73 -19.52
N ASN A 123 -0.21 16.93 -20.85
CA ASN A 123 -0.40 18.25 -21.44
C ASN A 123 -1.83 18.79 -21.21
N LYS A 124 -2.85 17.95 -21.34
CA LYS A 124 -4.26 18.29 -21.10
C LYS A 124 -4.47 18.79 -19.67
N ASN A 125 -3.77 18.20 -18.70
CA ASN A 125 -3.82 18.58 -17.29
C ASN A 125 -2.77 19.64 -16.91
N ASN A 126 -2.12 20.28 -17.88
CA ASN A 126 -1.12 21.34 -17.67
C ASN A 126 0.14 20.91 -16.89
N TYR A 127 0.48 19.62 -16.93
CA TYR A 127 1.73 19.09 -16.38
C TYR A 127 2.85 19.15 -17.42
N ALA A 128 3.71 20.15 -17.31
CA ALA A 128 4.91 20.26 -18.14
C ALA A 128 6.04 19.41 -17.55
N TYR A 129 6.57 18.45 -18.31
CA TYR A 129 7.55 17.48 -17.81
C TYR A 129 8.85 17.44 -18.61
N LYS A 130 9.94 17.09 -17.92
CA LYS A 130 11.26 16.74 -18.49
C LYS A 130 11.33 15.23 -18.77
N PHE A 131 10.82 14.43 -17.84
CA PHE A 131 10.70 12.98 -17.95
C PHE A 131 9.25 12.58 -17.61
N ALA A 132 8.74 11.57 -18.30
CA ALA A 132 7.42 10.99 -18.03
C ALA A 132 7.46 9.46 -18.20
N GLY A 133 6.52 8.77 -17.56
CA GLY A 133 6.34 7.32 -17.63
C GLY A 133 4.90 6.93 -17.34
N GLU A 134 4.49 5.74 -17.76
CA GLU A 134 3.16 5.19 -17.53
C GLU A 134 3.24 3.68 -17.25
N ASN A 135 2.52 3.25 -16.21
CA ASN A 135 2.18 1.85 -15.98
C ASN A 135 0.65 1.69 -16.01
N LEU A 136 0.18 0.60 -16.61
CA LEU A 136 -1.23 0.26 -16.70
C LEU A 136 -1.49 -1.10 -16.05
N ALA A 137 -2.66 -1.27 -15.44
CA ALA A 137 -3.17 -2.54 -14.95
C ALA A 137 -4.69 -2.62 -15.14
N VAL A 138 -5.23 -3.83 -15.22
CA VAL A 138 -6.66 -4.10 -15.39
C VAL A 138 -7.02 -5.39 -14.67
N ASP A 139 -8.24 -5.46 -14.14
CA ASP A 139 -8.82 -6.68 -13.55
C ASP A 139 -8.11 -7.19 -12.29
N PHE A 140 -7.62 -6.26 -11.47
CA PHE A 140 -7.08 -6.54 -10.15
C PHE A 140 -8.09 -6.21 -9.04
N PHE A 141 -7.92 -6.86 -7.89
CA PHE A 141 -8.75 -6.68 -6.70
C PHE A 141 -7.97 -6.08 -5.51
N GLU A 142 -6.64 -6.26 -5.46
CA GLU A 142 -5.79 -5.79 -4.36
C GLU A 142 -4.64 -4.91 -4.84
N SER A 143 -4.34 -3.82 -4.12
CA SER A 143 -3.23 -2.92 -4.45
C SER A 143 -1.86 -3.61 -4.45
N LYS A 144 -1.68 -4.61 -3.57
CA LYS A 144 -0.42 -5.36 -3.49
C LYS A 144 -0.19 -6.18 -4.75
N ASP A 145 -1.21 -6.89 -5.22
CA ASP A 145 -1.11 -7.72 -6.42
C ASP A 145 -0.78 -6.88 -7.67
N VAL A 146 -1.31 -5.65 -7.76
CA VAL A 146 -0.98 -4.70 -8.84
C VAL A 146 0.51 -4.39 -8.84
N VAL A 147 1.07 -4.02 -7.68
CA VAL A 147 2.49 -3.64 -7.56
C VAL A 147 3.40 -4.85 -7.75
N ASP A 148 3.06 -6.00 -7.18
CA ASP A 148 3.79 -7.26 -7.37
C ASP A 148 3.83 -7.64 -8.87
N ALA A 149 2.70 -7.54 -9.57
CA ALA A 149 2.62 -7.81 -11.01
C ALA A 149 3.47 -6.83 -11.84
N TRP A 150 3.47 -5.54 -11.48
CA TRP A 150 4.36 -4.56 -12.11
C TRP A 150 5.84 -4.85 -11.83
N MET A 151 6.20 -5.23 -10.60
CA MET A 151 7.57 -5.58 -10.25
C MET A 151 8.03 -6.90 -10.90
N GLY A 152 7.11 -7.81 -11.19
CA GLY A 152 7.36 -9.03 -11.96
C GLY A 152 7.57 -8.78 -13.46
N SER A 153 7.13 -7.63 -13.99
CA SER A 153 7.32 -7.24 -15.39
C SER A 153 8.55 -6.35 -15.56
N PRO A 154 9.54 -6.73 -16.40
CA PRO A 154 10.74 -5.91 -16.62
C PRO A 154 10.47 -4.46 -17.04
N THR A 155 9.45 -4.23 -17.87
CA THR A 155 9.11 -2.89 -18.38
C THR A 155 8.43 -2.03 -17.32
N HIS A 156 7.48 -2.58 -16.57
CA HIS A 156 6.78 -1.84 -15.51
C HIS A 156 7.70 -1.57 -14.31
N LYS A 157 8.53 -2.57 -13.93
CA LYS A 157 9.59 -2.41 -12.94
C LYS A 157 10.58 -1.32 -13.32
N PHE A 158 10.97 -1.24 -14.59
CA PHE A 158 11.86 -0.19 -15.06
C PHE A 158 11.28 1.20 -14.80
N ASN A 159 9.97 1.40 -15.00
CA ASN A 159 9.32 2.68 -14.68
C ASN A 159 9.32 2.98 -13.17
N ILE A 160 8.93 2.01 -12.34
CA ILE A 160 8.88 2.18 -10.87
C ILE A 160 10.27 2.54 -10.32
N LEU A 161 11.32 1.89 -10.82
CA LEU A 161 12.70 2.08 -10.35
C LEU A 161 13.50 3.12 -11.17
N ASN A 162 12.84 3.90 -12.03
CA ASN A 162 13.55 4.93 -12.80
C ASN A 162 13.92 6.11 -11.89
N ASN A 163 15.21 6.41 -11.76
CA ASN A 163 15.71 7.52 -10.95
C ASN A 163 15.46 8.91 -11.57
N ASN A 164 14.98 8.97 -12.82
CA ASN A 164 14.66 10.24 -13.48
C ASN A 164 13.32 10.84 -13.04
N TYR A 165 12.48 10.08 -12.33
CA TYR A 165 11.16 10.54 -11.86
C TYR A 165 11.26 11.12 -10.44
N GLN A 166 10.45 12.16 -10.20
CA GLN A 166 10.36 12.85 -8.90
C GLN A 166 8.93 12.81 -8.34
N GLU A 167 7.94 12.72 -9.22
CA GLU A 167 6.53 12.79 -8.89
C GLU A 167 5.77 11.62 -9.49
N VAL A 168 4.67 11.24 -8.84
CA VAL A 168 3.78 10.16 -9.26
C VAL A 168 2.33 10.59 -9.08
N GLY A 169 1.45 10.08 -9.94
CA GLY A 169 0.01 10.11 -9.72
C GLY A 169 -0.61 8.77 -10.10
N VAL A 170 -1.65 8.37 -9.38
CA VAL A 170 -2.34 7.09 -9.57
C VAL A 170 -3.84 7.29 -9.57
N ALA A 171 -4.53 6.70 -10.55
CA ALA A 171 -5.97 6.61 -10.57
C ALA A 171 -6.43 5.16 -10.67
N VAL A 172 -7.36 4.82 -9.78
CA VAL A 172 -8.11 3.56 -9.80
C VAL A 172 -9.53 3.90 -10.21
N VAL A 173 -9.99 3.33 -11.33
CA VAL A 173 -11.33 3.61 -11.86
C VAL A 173 -12.06 2.31 -12.16
N LYS A 174 -13.20 2.11 -11.51
CA LYS A 174 -14.11 0.99 -11.79
C LYS A 174 -15.07 1.36 -12.91
N GLY A 175 -15.39 0.39 -13.77
CA GLY A 175 -16.43 0.51 -14.78
C GLY A 175 -16.50 -0.68 -15.72
N SER A 176 -17.42 -0.61 -16.68
CA SER A 176 -17.60 -1.68 -17.65
C SER A 176 -16.52 -1.63 -18.73
N PHE A 177 -15.78 -2.74 -18.88
CA PHE A 177 -14.81 -2.98 -19.94
C PHE A 177 -15.11 -4.34 -20.56
N GLN A 178 -15.29 -4.38 -21.88
CA GLN A 178 -15.62 -5.57 -22.66
C GLN A 178 -16.87 -6.30 -22.12
N GLY A 179 -17.85 -5.55 -21.62
CA GLY A 179 -19.11 -6.09 -21.08
C GLY A 179 -19.00 -6.71 -19.68
N ARG A 180 -17.87 -6.53 -18.98
CA ARG A 180 -17.67 -6.97 -17.60
C ARG A 180 -17.29 -5.77 -16.73
N GLU A 181 -17.75 -5.76 -15.48
CA GLU A 181 -17.24 -4.80 -14.50
C GLU A 181 -15.77 -5.10 -14.22
N THR A 182 -14.91 -4.09 -14.36
CA THR A 182 -13.47 -4.20 -14.12
C THR A 182 -12.96 -2.99 -13.36
N THR A 183 -11.72 -3.09 -12.88
CA THR A 183 -10.96 -1.98 -12.30
C THR A 183 -9.79 -1.65 -13.21
N LEU A 184 -9.69 -0.40 -13.66
CA LEU A 184 -8.54 0.13 -14.38
C LEU A 184 -7.56 0.88 -13.46
N ILE A 185 -6.33 0.38 -13.54
CA ILE A 185 -5.03 0.76 -13.03
C ILE A 185 -4.27 1.80 -13.86
N VAL A 186 -4.18 3.09 -13.53
CA VAL A 186 -3.26 4.01 -14.24
C VAL A 186 -2.29 4.64 -13.26
N GLN A 187 -0.99 4.44 -13.47
CA GLN A 187 0.08 5.07 -12.72
C GLN A 187 0.95 5.91 -13.67
N LEU A 188 1.01 7.21 -13.43
CA LEU A 188 1.79 8.17 -14.20
C LEU A 188 2.97 8.68 -13.38
N PHE A 189 4.13 8.74 -14.03
CA PHE A 189 5.37 9.25 -13.44
C PHE A 189 5.79 10.55 -14.12
N GLY A 190 6.36 11.47 -13.36
CA GLY A 190 6.77 12.77 -13.87
C GLY A 190 8.01 13.34 -13.18
N THR A 191 8.76 14.14 -13.94
CA THR A 191 9.66 15.15 -13.38
C THR A 191 9.31 16.48 -14.02
N PRO A 192 8.91 17.49 -13.23
CA PRO A 192 8.44 18.75 -13.79
C PRO A 192 9.56 19.46 -14.55
N LYS A 193 9.23 20.05 -15.70
CA LYS A 193 10.09 21.06 -16.32
C LYS A 193 10.12 22.24 -15.36
N THR A 194 11.31 22.63 -14.90
CA THR A 194 11.50 23.81 -14.05
C THR A 194 10.84 25.01 -14.74
N LYS A 195 9.67 25.43 -14.27
CA LYS A 195 9.18 26.77 -14.57
C LYS A 195 10.10 27.69 -13.79
N ILE A 196 10.78 28.61 -14.46
CA ILE A 196 11.44 29.73 -13.78
C ILE A 196 10.35 30.39 -12.94
N SER A 197 10.39 30.17 -11.63
CA SER A 197 9.42 30.76 -10.71
C SER A 197 9.57 32.27 -10.83
N GLN A 198 8.51 32.94 -11.24
CA GLN A 198 8.37 34.37 -11.04
C GLN A 198 8.65 34.63 -9.56
N ALA A 199 9.57 35.55 -9.29
CA ALA A 199 9.86 36.03 -7.95
C ALA A 199 8.54 36.51 -7.31
N PRO A 200 8.34 36.35 -5.98
CA PRO A 200 7.14 36.84 -5.34
C PRO A 200 7.10 38.36 -5.49
N ALA A 201 6.07 38.87 -6.18
CA ALA A 201 5.71 40.27 -6.10
C ALA A 201 5.29 40.54 -4.65
N GLN A 202 6.17 41.21 -3.90
CA GLN A 202 5.85 41.71 -2.57
C GLN A 202 4.73 42.74 -2.70
N SER A 203 3.56 42.39 -2.16
CA SER A 203 2.48 43.33 -1.90
C SER A 203 2.67 43.91 -0.50
N GLY A 204 2.79 45.24 -0.42
CA GLY A 204 2.43 46.02 0.77
C GLY A 204 3.54 46.26 1.79
N ALA A 205 4.43 47.20 1.51
CA ALA A 205 5.09 47.99 2.55
C ALA A 205 4.95 49.48 2.20
N GLU A 206 4.40 50.21 3.17
CA GLU A 206 4.07 51.62 3.20
C GLU A 206 5.17 52.56 2.67
N VAL A 207 4.72 53.58 1.92
CA VAL A 207 5.48 54.78 1.59
C VAL A 207 5.62 55.64 2.84
N PRO A 208 6.81 56.20 3.10
CA PRO A 208 6.87 57.63 3.38
C PRO A 208 7.73 58.36 2.35
N ALA A 209 7.19 59.48 1.87
CA ALA A 209 7.85 60.46 1.05
C ALA A 209 9.08 61.06 1.75
N LEU A 210 10.06 61.56 0.97
CA LEU A 210 10.62 62.92 1.05
C LEU A 210 11.79 63.15 0.05
N ILE A 211 11.56 64.12 -0.85
CA ILE A 211 12.46 65.19 -1.34
C ILE A 211 13.46 64.97 -2.53
N SER A 212 13.26 65.87 -3.53
CA SER A 212 14.17 66.56 -4.49
C SER A 212 14.79 65.89 -5.75
N SER A 213 14.17 66.24 -6.90
CA SER A 213 14.67 66.70 -8.24
C SER A 213 16.15 67.07 -8.48
N PRO A 214 16.61 67.36 -9.74
CA PRO A 214 16.00 67.15 -11.08
C PRO A 214 16.94 66.68 -12.24
N ALA A 215 16.30 66.26 -13.36
CA ALA A 215 16.63 66.44 -14.80
C ALA A 215 17.94 65.91 -15.44
N VAL A 216 17.83 65.21 -16.58
CA VAL A 216 18.24 65.67 -17.96
C VAL A 216 18.04 64.55 -19.01
N SER A 217 17.10 64.78 -19.93
CA SER A 217 17.19 64.76 -21.41
C SER A 217 18.04 63.72 -22.18
N LEU A 218 17.44 62.93 -23.10
CA LEU A 218 17.38 63.16 -24.57
C LEU A 218 16.98 61.91 -25.39
N LYS A 219 15.86 62.06 -26.13
CA LYS A 219 15.54 61.71 -27.54
C LYS A 219 15.75 60.27 -28.14
N PRO A 220 14.80 59.77 -28.97
CA PRO A 220 14.85 58.44 -29.61
C PRO A 220 15.47 58.43 -31.01
N SER A 221 16.05 57.29 -31.44
CA SER A 221 16.56 57.08 -32.80
C SER A 221 16.01 55.78 -33.41
N LEU A 222 15.72 55.90 -34.71
CA LEU A 222 14.95 55.02 -35.58
C LEU A 222 15.74 53.80 -36.12
N LEU A 223 14.94 52.81 -36.56
CA LEU A 223 15.19 51.62 -37.40
C LEU A 223 16.15 51.85 -38.60
N PRO A 224 16.71 50.80 -39.27
CA PRO A 224 15.91 49.91 -40.12
C PRO A 224 16.29 48.41 -40.21
N SER A 225 15.30 47.68 -40.74
CA SER A 225 15.19 46.29 -41.17
C SER A 225 16.27 45.78 -42.13
N LEU A 226 16.64 44.49 -42.01
CA LEU A 226 16.99 43.61 -43.13
C LEU A 226 16.51 42.16 -42.84
N THR A 227 15.74 41.61 -43.78
CA THR A 227 15.46 40.19 -44.06
C THR A 227 15.99 39.90 -45.49
N PRO A 228 15.90 38.69 -46.09
CA PRO A 228 15.64 37.32 -45.61
C PRO A 228 16.67 36.29 -46.14
N ALA A 229 16.63 35.02 -45.68
CA ALA A 229 17.03 33.87 -46.51
C ALA A 229 16.46 32.55 -45.98
N ALA A 230 15.83 31.80 -46.89
CA ALA A 230 15.22 30.49 -46.70
C ALA A 230 16.23 29.34 -46.88
N SER A 231 16.01 28.21 -46.22
CA SER A 231 16.38 26.90 -46.77
C SER A 231 15.67 25.74 -46.06
N SER A 232 15.41 24.69 -46.84
CA SER A 232 14.42 23.61 -46.70
C SER A 232 14.92 22.32 -46.00
N LEU A 233 13.97 21.62 -45.32
CA LEU A 233 13.64 20.16 -45.19
C LEU A 233 14.68 19.05 -45.59
N PRO A 234 14.57 17.76 -45.14
CA PRO A 234 13.34 17.04 -44.72
C PRO A 234 13.39 16.05 -43.52
N SER A 235 12.18 15.57 -43.21
CA SER A 235 11.70 14.48 -42.34
C SER A 235 12.35 13.10 -42.51
N VAL A 236 12.37 12.31 -41.41
CA VAL A 236 12.31 10.84 -41.44
C VAL A 236 11.49 10.31 -40.25
N SER A 237 10.51 9.44 -40.53
CA SER A 237 9.77 8.59 -39.58
C SER A 237 10.28 7.14 -39.66
N PRO A 238 10.02 6.30 -38.65
CA PRO A 238 9.66 4.90 -38.91
C PRO A 238 8.41 4.48 -38.09
N VAL A 239 7.35 3.95 -38.71
CA VAL A 239 7.09 2.56 -39.18
C VAL A 239 6.27 1.76 -38.16
N VAL A 240 5.14 1.30 -38.69
CA VAL A 240 4.04 0.50 -38.15
C VAL A 240 4.40 -0.99 -38.11
N ALA A 241 3.91 -1.72 -37.12
CA ALA A 241 3.59 -3.13 -37.24
C ALA A 241 2.28 -3.39 -36.51
N GLY A 242 1.24 -3.73 -37.28
CA GLY A 242 -0.01 -4.26 -36.77
C GLY A 242 0.00 -5.77 -36.83
N GLU A 243 -0.89 -6.39 -36.05
CA GLU A 243 -1.35 -7.75 -36.32
C GLU A 243 -2.83 -7.83 -35.93
N GLU A 244 -3.64 -8.20 -36.92
CA GLU A 244 -5.07 -8.49 -36.83
C GLU A 244 -5.30 -9.85 -36.18
N THR A 245 -6.32 -10.00 -35.33
CA THR A 245 -7.00 -11.29 -35.19
C THR A 245 -8.49 -11.13 -34.83
N VAL A 246 -9.31 -11.13 -35.88
CA VAL A 246 -10.59 -11.85 -36.10
C VAL A 246 -11.52 -12.15 -34.91
N LEU A 247 -12.73 -11.57 -34.99
CA LEU A 247 -13.97 -11.89 -34.26
C LEU A 247 -14.51 -13.32 -34.51
N PRO A 248 -15.44 -13.80 -33.65
CA PRO A 248 -16.82 -13.91 -34.13
C PRO A 248 -17.88 -13.31 -33.19
N THR A 249 -18.95 -12.78 -33.80
CA THR A 249 -20.17 -12.19 -33.21
C THR A 249 -21.24 -13.29 -32.88
N PRO A 250 -22.45 -12.98 -32.37
CA PRO A 250 -22.87 -13.24 -30.99
C PRO A 250 -24.05 -14.26 -30.87
N ALA A 251 -24.31 -14.76 -29.66
CA ALA A 251 -25.58 -15.41 -29.33
C ALA A 251 -26.31 -14.61 -28.25
N GLN A 252 -27.53 -14.16 -28.59
CA GLN A 252 -28.49 -13.52 -27.69
C GLN A 252 -29.04 -14.52 -26.66
N ALA A 253 -29.14 -14.09 -25.41
CA ALA A 253 -30.18 -14.55 -24.48
C ALA A 253 -30.60 -13.39 -23.55
N SER A 254 -31.92 -13.27 -23.39
CA SER A 254 -32.69 -12.17 -22.79
C SER A 254 -32.60 -12.10 -21.25
N PRO A 255 -33.15 -11.04 -20.61
CA PRO A 255 -32.81 -10.63 -19.24
C PRO A 255 -33.64 -11.35 -18.18
N THR A 256 -33.11 -11.45 -16.95
CA THR A 256 -33.86 -11.87 -15.74
C THR A 256 -33.38 -10.98 -14.58
N PRO A 257 -34.28 -10.55 -13.66
CA PRO A 257 -34.25 -9.21 -13.10
C PRO A 257 -33.29 -9.03 -11.93
N SER A 258 -32.86 -7.77 -11.82
CA SER A 258 -32.16 -7.15 -10.70
C SER A 258 -32.81 -7.46 -9.35
N LEU A 259 -32.03 -8.03 -8.43
CA LEU A 259 -32.25 -7.91 -7.00
C LEU A 259 -31.30 -6.84 -6.49
N GLU A 260 -31.83 -5.63 -6.26
CA GLU A 260 -31.10 -4.61 -5.51
C GLU A 260 -30.85 -5.09 -4.08
N PRO A 261 -29.62 -5.01 -3.55
CA PRO A 261 -29.46 -4.89 -2.12
C PRO A 261 -29.75 -3.43 -1.73
N VAL A 262 -30.87 -3.27 -1.04
CA VAL A 262 -31.24 -2.09 -0.26
C VAL A 262 -30.18 -1.85 0.82
N PHE A 263 -29.05 -1.23 0.47
CA PHE A 263 -28.06 -0.70 1.41
C PHE A 263 -27.43 0.59 0.88
N ALA A 264 -28.23 1.44 0.25
CA ALA A 264 -27.90 2.85 0.08
C ALA A 264 -28.22 3.58 1.39
N GLY A 265 -27.26 3.64 2.33
CA GLY A 265 -27.51 4.39 3.56
C GLY A 265 -26.45 4.44 4.66
N LEU A 266 -25.25 3.85 4.51
CA LEU A 266 -24.23 3.89 5.57
C LEU A 266 -22.80 4.14 5.09
N VAL A 267 -22.60 4.90 4.01
CA VAL A 267 -21.28 5.49 3.72
C VAL A 267 -21.27 6.90 4.31
N SER A 268 -21.21 6.95 5.64
CA SER A 268 -20.96 8.19 6.38
C SER A 268 -19.49 8.18 6.81
N ASP A 269 -18.70 9.03 6.15
CA ASP A 269 -17.42 9.59 6.62
C ASP A 269 -16.63 8.76 7.64
N SER A 270 -16.02 7.65 7.22
CA SER A 270 -14.89 7.09 7.96
C SER A 270 -13.62 7.83 7.54
N GLN A 271 -13.40 8.99 8.16
CA GLN A 271 -12.08 9.63 8.14
C GLN A 271 -11.02 8.61 8.59
N LEU A 272 -10.02 8.36 7.73
CA LEU A 272 -8.87 7.54 8.06
C LEU A 272 -8.25 7.97 9.41
N PRO A 273 -7.85 7.02 10.27
CA PRO A 273 -7.17 7.35 11.51
C PRO A 273 -5.83 8.05 11.22
N LYS A 274 -5.58 9.14 11.97
CA LYS A 274 -4.45 10.08 11.80
C LYS A 274 -3.05 9.49 12.04
N ASN A 275 -2.91 8.17 12.25
CA ASN A 275 -1.62 7.52 12.44
C ASN A 275 -1.64 6.13 11.79
N PRO A 276 -1.32 6.03 10.49
CA PRO A 276 -1.42 4.78 9.75
C PRO A 276 -0.54 3.68 10.36
N VAL A 277 0.67 4.00 10.82
CA VAL A 277 1.65 3.00 11.32
C VAL A 277 1.18 2.18 12.52
N LEU A 278 0.49 2.80 13.48
CA LEU A 278 -0.03 2.10 14.66
C LEU A 278 -1.27 1.27 14.33
N THR A 279 -2.10 1.78 13.41
CA THR A 279 -3.32 1.11 12.97
C THR A 279 -2.97 -0.13 12.15
N GLU A 280 -2.04 0.01 11.20
CA GLU A 280 -1.50 -1.09 10.39
C GLU A 280 -0.87 -2.18 11.26
N LYS A 281 -0.04 -1.84 12.25
CA LYS A 281 0.54 -2.84 13.15
C LYS A 281 -0.49 -3.57 14.01
N ILE A 282 -1.55 -2.89 14.43
CA ILE A 282 -2.64 -3.53 15.19
C ILE A 282 -3.43 -4.48 14.28
N ILE A 283 -3.66 -4.08 13.03
CA ILE A 283 -4.34 -4.88 12.01
C ILE A 283 -3.49 -6.10 11.62
N GLU A 284 -2.19 -5.92 11.35
CA GLU A 284 -1.21 -6.97 11.06
C GLU A 284 -1.09 -7.98 12.21
N LEU A 285 -1.06 -7.49 13.46
CA LEU A 285 -1.01 -8.34 14.65
C LEU A 285 -2.30 -9.12 14.86
N ALA A 286 -3.46 -8.52 14.53
CA ALA A 286 -4.75 -9.16 14.63
C ALA A 286 -4.98 -10.21 13.52
N SER A 287 -4.48 -9.94 12.30
CA SER A 287 -4.60 -10.81 11.14
C SER A 287 -3.61 -11.97 11.19
N ASN A 288 -2.39 -11.76 11.70
CA ASN A 288 -1.38 -12.80 11.82
C ASN A 288 -0.81 -12.91 13.25
N PRO A 289 -1.51 -13.57 14.19
CA PRO A 289 -1.06 -13.71 15.58
C PRO A 289 0.11 -14.71 15.75
N SER A 290 0.56 -15.36 14.66
CA SER A 290 1.55 -16.44 14.72
C SER A 290 2.86 -16.03 15.42
N PRO A 291 3.44 -14.82 15.22
CA PRO A 291 4.69 -14.44 15.90
C PRO A 291 4.51 -14.29 17.42
N VAL A 292 3.35 -13.81 17.88
CA VAL A 292 3.01 -13.69 19.31
C VAL A 292 2.88 -15.08 19.94
N LEU A 293 2.23 -16.00 19.21
CA LEU A 293 1.99 -17.35 19.69
C LEU A 293 3.28 -18.20 19.69
N PHE A 294 4.16 -18.03 18.70
CA PHE A 294 5.52 -18.60 18.70
C PHE A 294 6.38 -18.01 19.81
N GLY A 295 6.29 -16.70 20.07
CA GLY A 295 6.94 -16.05 21.21
C GLY A 295 6.50 -16.65 22.54
N LEU A 296 5.21 -16.94 22.70
CA LEU A 296 4.64 -17.60 23.88
C LEU A 296 5.18 -19.04 24.04
N VAL A 297 5.26 -19.82 22.96
CA VAL A 297 5.82 -21.19 22.98
C VAL A 297 7.30 -21.18 23.31
N GLY A 298 8.09 -20.32 22.65
CA GLY A 298 9.53 -20.16 22.91
C GLY A 298 9.78 -19.72 24.35
N TYR A 299 8.92 -18.86 24.88
CA TYR A 299 8.93 -18.45 26.28
C TYR A 299 8.69 -19.64 27.24
N LEU A 300 7.62 -20.42 27.04
CA LEU A 300 7.31 -21.57 27.89
C LEU A 300 8.45 -22.61 27.83
N ALA A 301 9.03 -22.85 26.65
CA ALA A 301 10.17 -23.73 26.47
C ALA A 301 11.39 -23.27 27.27
N LEU A 302 11.73 -21.97 27.19
CA LEU A 302 12.87 -21.39 27.91
C LEU A 302 12.66 -21.40 29.43
N SER A 303 11.48 -21.02 29.91
CA SER A 303 11.15 -21.09 31.34
C SER A 303 11.17 -22.52 31.87
N LEU A 304 10.73 -23.50 31.07
CA LEU A 304 10.81 -24.91 31.41
C LEU A 304 12.26 -25.41 31.47
N LEU A 305 13.08 -25.08 30.47
CA LEU A 305 14.51 -25.43 30.43
C LEU A 305 15.27 -24.83 31.62
N LEU A 306 15.04 -23.56 31.93
CA LEU A 306 15.63 -22.89 33.10
C LEU A 306 15.13 -23.50 34.43
N GLY A 307 13.85 -23.90 34.49
CA GLY A 307 13.29 -24.61 35.66
C GLY A 307 13.89 -26.00 35.86
N ILE A 308 14.12 -26.75 34.78
CA ILE A 308 14.78 -28.07 34.81
C ILE A 308 16.25 -27.92 35.21
N PHE A 309 16.95 -26.95 34.60
CA PHE A 309 18.37 -26.71 34.85
C PHE A 309 18.65 -26.25 36.29
N THR A 310 17.75 -25.45 36.89
CA THR A 310 17.89 -24.99 38.29
C THR A 310 17.61 -26.08 39.33
N LYS A 311 17.20 -27.30 38.92
CA LYS A 311 16.82 -28.38 39.84
C LYS A 311 17.03 -29.78 39.25
N ILE A 312 18.26 -30.08 38.83
CA ILE A 312 18.73 -31.41 38.37
C ILE A 312 18.51 -32.56 39.42
N TYR A 313 17.88 -32.33 40.58
CA TYR A 313 17.63 -33.35 41.61
C TYR A 313 16.28 -33.26 42.35
N THR A 314 15.14 -32.90 41.71
CA THR A 314 13.82 -33.23 42.32
C THR A 314 12.68 -33.35 41.30
N PRO A 315 11.93 -34.47 41.26
CA PRO A 315 10.90 -34.69 40.26
C PRO A 315 9.59 -34.02 40.68
N TYR A 316 9.18 -32.97 39.97
CA TYR A 316 7.80 -32.45 40.00
C TYR A 316 7.08 -32.83 38.70
N PRO A 317 6.77 -34.13 38.49
CA PRO A 317 6.27 -34.64 37.22
C PRO A 317 5.01 -33.92 36.76
N LYS A 318 4.11 -33.55 37.69
CA LYS A 318 2.85 -32.86 37.38
C LYS A 318 3.05 -31.50 36.69
N VAL A 319 4.11 -30.77 37.03
CA VAL A 319 4.38 -29.45 36.45
C VAL A 319 5.04 -29.58 35.07
N LEU A 320 5.95 -30.55 34.93
CA LEU A 320 6.54 -30.91 33.65
C LEU A 320 5.46 -31.33 32.63
N TYR A 321 4.56 -32.24 33.05
CA TYR A 321 3.42 -32.66 32.21
C TYR A 321 2.51 -31.48 31.87
N GLY A 322 2.23 -30.57 32.82
CA GLY A 322 1.42 -29.37 32.56
C GLY A 322 2.04 -28.42 31.54
N ALA A 323 3.34 -28.12 31.67
CA ALA A 323 4.04 -27.22 30.76
C ALA A 323 4.19 -27.83 29.35
N VAL A 324 4.57 -29.11 29.25
CA VAL A 324 4.66 -29.83 27.98
C VAL A 324 3.29 -29.93 27.31
N SER A 325 2.23 -30.22 28.07
CA SER A 325 0.87 -30.27 27.53
C SER A 325 0.39 -28.90 27.06
N ALA A 326 0.70 -27.82 27.79
CA ALA A 326 0.37 -26.46 27.37
C ALA A 326 1.12 -26.07 26.09
N MET A 327 2.41 -26.40 25.99
CA MET A 327 3.20 -26.18 24.76
C MET A 327 2.64 -26.99 23.60
N ALA A 328 2.36 -28.28 23.79
CA ALA A 328 1.78 -29.13 22.75
C ALA A 328 0.41 -28.61 22.30
N LEU A 329 -0.42 -28.12 23.22
CA LEU A 329 -1.71 -27.53 22.90
C LEU A 329 -1.57 -26.22 22.12
N ILE A 330 -0.63 -25.33 22.50
CA ILE A 330 -0.38 -24.09 21.77
C ILE A 330 0.19 -24.37 20.37
N VAL A 331 1.08 -25.36 20.25
CA VAL A 331 1.59 -25.83 18.95
C VAL A 331 0.45 -26.42 18.12
N LEU A 332 -0.43 -27.24 18.70
CA LEU A 332 -1.61 -27.77 18.03
C LEU A 332 -2.54 -26.64 17.57
N ILE A 333 -2.81 -25.63 18.40
CA ILE A 333 -3.60 -24.43 18.04
C ILE A 333 -2.97 -23.64 16.87
N ASN A 334 -1.63 -23.66 16.75
CA ASN A 334 -0.91 -23.06 15.62
C ASN A 334 -0.97 -23.92 14.34
N TYR A 335 -0.88 -25.25 14.47
CA TYR A 335 -0.82 -26.19 13.35
C TYR A 335 -2.19 -26.72 12.90
N LEU A 336 -3.27 -26.42 13.64
CA LEU A 336 -4.61 -26.53 13.10
C LEU A 336 -4.63 -25.69 11.82
N PRO A 337 -4.90 -26.32 10.65
CA PRO A 337 -4.78 -25.65 9.37
C PRO A 337 -5.56 -24.34 9.43
N GLY A 338 -4.93 -23.25 8.99
CA GLY A 338 -5.63 -22.00 8.78
C GLY A 338 -6.85 -22.27 7.91
N VAL A 339 -7.94 -21.53 8.16
CA VAL A 339 -9.16 -21.66 7.37
C VAL A 339 -8.84 -21.48 5.88
N GLU A 340 -7.86 -20.63 5.57
CA GLU A 340 -7.25 -20.44 4.24
C GLU A 340 -6.76 -21.74 3.57
N THR A 341 -6.15 -22.67 4.31
CA THR A 341 -5.62 -23.92 3.76
C THR A 341 -6.73 -24.94 3.51
N VAL A 342 -7.79 -24.91 4.32
CA VAL A 342 -8.97 -25.76 4.16
C VAL A 342 -9.81 -25.30 2.96
N PHE A 343 -9.95 -23.99 2.74
CA PHE A 343 -10.71 -23.45 1.60
C PHE A 343 -9.92 -23.36 0.29
N ASN A 344 -8.59 -23.17 0.30
CA ASN A 344 -7.78 -23.31 -0.91
C ASN A 344 -7.77 -24.75 -1.47
N LEU A 345 -8.06 -25.74 -0.62
CA LEU A 345 -8.27 -27.12 -1.06
C LEU A 345 -9.63 -27.29 -1.77
N THR A 346 -10.65 -26.53 -1.35
CA THR A 346 -11.99 -26.53 -1.95
C THR A 346 -12.07 -25.67 -3.21
N ALA A 347 -11.31 -24.57 -3.29
CA ALA A 347 -11.28 -23.65 -4.42
C ALA A 347 -10.51 -24.20 -5.64
N ARG A 348 -9.72 -25.27 -5.49
CA ARG A 348 -9.06 -25.99 -6.60
C ARG A 348 -9.94 -27.07 -7.25
N ILE A 349 -11.21 -27.17 -6.88
CA ILE A 349 -12.15 -28.22 -7.35
C ILE A 349 -13.30 -27.67 -8.21
N ILE A 350 -13.27 -26.40 -8.63
CA ILE A 350 -14.25 -25.88 -9.62
C ILE A 350 -13.54 -25.24 -10.79
#